data_AF-A0A920VAZ0-F1
#
_entry.id   AF-A0A920VAZ0-F1
#
_cell.length_a   1.000
_cell.length_b   1.000
_cell.length_c   1.000
_cell.angle_alpha   90.00
_cell.angle_beta   90.00
_cell.angle_gamma   90.00
#
_symmetry.space_group_name_H-M   'P 1'
#
loop_
_entity.id
_entity.type
_entity.pdbx_description
1 polymer ?
#
loop_
_entity_poly.entity_id
_entity_poly.type
_entity_poly.pdbx_seq_one_letter_code
_entity_poly.pdbx_strand_id
1 'polypeptide(L)'
;MVNWCPKSLTALSDEEVIMKEQNSQLYYFKVQVVGEPDTWLEIATTRPETIPRGQRFCGEPEGSALWYLVGKHAIRPLPVENQAHLPIVADEHIEEFGTGVLKVTPAHDKADFDIGQRHGLEVIDVLEADGSMNKLAGADLAGKDRLRPQGGCGQA
;
A
#
# COMPACT_ATOMS: atom_id res chain seq x y z
N MET A 1 7.50 13.07 6.91
CA MET A 1 8.25 12.09 6.09
C MET A 1 9.46 12.79 5.49
N VAL A 2 10.60 12.09 5.37
CA VAL A 2 11.81 12.64 4.75
C VAL A 2 12.07 11.95 3.42
N ASN A 3 12.65 12.65 2.46
CA ASN A 3 13.08 12.02 1.21
C ASN A 3 14.38 11.26 1.48
N TRP A 4 14.34 9.92 1.48
CA TRP A 4 15.52 9.10 1.75
C TRP A 4 16.18 8.61 0.47
N CYS A 5 17.50 8.80 0.34
CA CYS A 5 18.27 8.26 -0.77
C CYS A 5 18.98 6.96 -0.35
N PRO A 6 18.56 5.78 -0.84
CA PRO A 6 19.19 4.51 -0.48
C PRO A 6 20.62 4.35 -1.01
N LYS A 7 21.00 5.13 -2.03
CA LYS A 7 22.35 5.08 -2.61
C LYS A 7 23.39 5.82 -1.78
N SER A 8 23.03 7.00 -1.25
CA SER A 8 23.91 7.81 -0.41
C SER A 8 23.68 7.62 1.09
N LEU A 9 22.63 6.85 1.46
CA LEU A 9 22.25 6.56 2.85
C LEU A 9 22.06 7.83 3.69
N THR A 10 21.39 8.83 3.11
CA THR A 10 21.08 10.09 3.76
C THR A 10 19.72 10.61 3.33
N ALA A 11 19.14 11.44 4.19
CA ALA A 11 17.99 12.26 3.84
C ALA A 11 18.41 13.34 2.83
N LEU A 12 17.48 13.69 1.95
CA LEU A 12 17.54 14.78 0.98
C LEU A 12 16.46 15.79 1.34
N SER A 13 16.78 17.08 1.16
CA SER A 13 15.78 18.15 1.22
C SER A 13 14.86 18.11 0.00
N ASP A 14 13.72 18.78 0.08
CA ASP A 14 12.79 18.90 -1.06
C ASP A 14 13.45 19.60 -2.27
N GLU A 15 14.41 20.51 -2.04
CA GLU A 15 15.15 21.21 -3.11
C GLU A 15 16.17 20.30 -3.83
N GLU A 16 16.64 19.25 -3.16
CA GLU A 16 17.58 18.27 -3.73
C GLU A 16 16.87 17.15 -4.52
N VAL A 17 15.54 17.02 -4.34
CA VAL A 17 14.73 16.02 -5.02
C VAL A 17 14.25 16.55 -6.37
N ILE A 18 14.79 15.97 -7.43
CA ILE A 18 14.39 16.28 -8.81
C ILE A 18 13.36 15.24 -9.27
N MET A 19 12.10 15.67 -9.42
CA MET A 19 11.04 14.83 -9.98
C MET A 19 11.32 14.52 -11.45
N LYS A 20 11.30 13.23 -11.80
CA LYS A 20 11.42 12.75 -13.17
C LYS A 20 10.25 11.85 -13.49
N GLU A 21 9.63 12.06 -14.63
CA GLU A 21 8.63 11.11 -15.14
C GLU A 21 9.31 9.76 -15.40
N GLN A 22 8.70 8.69 -14.91
CA GLN A 22 9.17 7.33 -15.07
C GLN A 22 7.99 6.45 -15.47
N ASN A 23 8.22 5.51 -16.39
CA ASN A 23 7.22 4.50 -16.71
C ASN A 23 7.16 3.50 -15.56
N SER A 24 6.08 3.54 -14.78
CA SER A 24 5.78 2.57 -13.74
C SER A 24 4.63 1.66 -14.18
N GLN A 25 4.63 0.42 -13.71
CA GLN A 25 3.46 -0.43 -13.82
C GLN A 25 2.47 -0.09 -12.71
N LEU A 26 1.17 -0.10 -13.06
CA LEU A 26 0.08 -0.01 -12.11
C LEU A 26 -0.44 -1.43 -11.88
N TYR A 27 -0.32 -1.92 -10.65
CA TYR A 27 -0.73 -3.27 -10.28
C TYR A 27 -2.16 -3.24 -9.75
N TYR A 28 -2.94 -4.25 -10.12
CA TYR A 28 -4.32 -4.44 -9.67
C TYR A 28 -4.43 -5.77 -8.94
N PHE A 29 -5.11 -5.77 -7.80
CA PHE A 29 -5.41 -6.98 -7.06
C PHE A 29 -6.78 -6.88 -6.40
N LYS A 30 -7.38 -8.04 -6.12
CA LYS A 30 -8.68 -8.14 -5.47
C LYS A 30 -8.51 -8.70 -4.07
N VAL A 31 -9.25 -8.15 -3.13
CA VAL A 31 -9.33 -8.63 -1.74
C VAL A 31 -10.77 -8.96 -1.40
N GLN A 32 -10.97 -10.06 -0.68
CA GLN A 32 -12.29 -10.50 -0.28
C GLN A 32 -12.77 -9.67 0.91
N VAL A 33 -14.04 -9.25 0.89
CA VAL A 33 -14.69 -8.60 2.03
C VAL A 33 -15.08 -9.65 3.07
N VAL A 34 -14.65 -9.42 4.32
CA VAL A 34 -14.91 -10.32 5.44
C VAL A 34 -16.41 -10.35 5.74
N GLY A 35 -16.98 -11.56 5.75
CA GLY A 35 -18.40 -11.78 6.04
C GLY A 35 -19.34 -11.58 4.85
N GLU A 36 -18.82 -11.23 3.67
CA GLU A 36 -19.60 -11.09 2.43
C GLU A 36 -19.06 -12.04 1.36
N PRO A 37 -19.60 -13.27 1.27
CA PRO A 37 -19.25 -14.19 0.19
C PRO A 37 -19.41 -13.51 -1.17
N ASP A 38 -18.48 -13.81 -2.08
CA ASP A 38 -18.45 -13.29 -3.46
C ASP A 38 -18.32 -11.77 -3.60
N THR A 39 -18.08 -11.03 -2.51
CA THR A 39 -17.83 -9.58 -2.55
C THR A 39 -16.33 -9.30 -2.50
N TRP A 40 -15.85 -8.55 -3.49
CA TRP A 40 -14.44 -8.25 -3.70
C TRP A 40 -14.22 -6.76 -3.86
N LEU A 41 -13.13 -6.27 -3.26
CA LEU A 41 -12.64 -4.91 -3.42
C LEU A 41 -11.42 -4.95 -4.36
N GLU A 42 -11.43 -4.15 -5.42
CA GLU A 42 -10.29 -4.04 -6.33
C GLU A 42 -9.44 -2.84 -5.90
N ILE A 43 -8.13 -3.06 -5.78
CA ILE A 43 -7.16 -2.04 -5.37
C ILE A 43 -6.12 -1.88 -6.47
N ALA A 44 -5.80 -0.63 -6.76
CA ALA A 44 -4.69 -0.25 -7.62
C ALA A 44 -3.50 0.25 -6.78
N THR A 45 -2.27 -0.14 -7.14
CA THR A 45 -1.06 0.40 -6.51
C THR A 45 0.13 0.33 -7.45
N THR A 46 1.03 1.30 -7.37
CA THR A 46 2.34 1.26 -8.03
C THR A 46 3.42 0.61 -7.16
N ARG A 47 3.10 0.27 -5.90
CA ARG A 47 4.06 -0.20 -4.89
C ARG A 47 3.65 -1.54 -4.28
N PRO A 48 3.62 -2.64 -5.07
CA PRO A 48 3.18 -3.95 -4.60
C PRO A 48 4.04 -4.48 -3.43
N GLU A 49 5.31 -4.11 -3.36
CA GLU A 49 6.25 -4.49 -2.30
C GLU A 49 5.83 -4.00 -0.91
N THR A 50 4.98 -2.97 -0.83
CA THR A 50 4.51 -2.39 0.43
C THR A 50 3.17 -2.98 0.92
N ILE A 51 2.54 -3.86 0.13
CA ILE A 51 1.31 -4.59 0.51
C ILE A 51 1.42 -5.30 1.87
N PRO A 52 2.57 -5.93 2.24
CA PRO A 52 2.68 -6.65 3.51
C PRO A 52 2.41 -5.83 4.76
N ARG A 53 2.58 -4.50 4.69
CA ARG A 53 2.30 -3.58 5.80
C ARG A 53 1.22 -2.56 5.51
N GLY A 54 0.41 -2.77 4.47
CA GLY A 54 -0.83 -2.04 4.29
C GLY A 54 -1.74 -2.29 5.50
N GLN A 55 -2.12 -1.25 6.23
CA GLN A 55 -2.89 -1.35 7.47
C GLN A 55 -4.39 -1.15 7.26
N ARG A 56 -4.78 -0.54 6.14
CA ARG A 56 -6.15 -0.16 5.85
C ARG A 56 -6.40 -0.12 4.35
N PHE A 57 -7.67 -0.26 3.97
CA PHE A 57 -8.13 0.16 2.66
C PHE A 57 -8.94 1.46 2.83
N CYS A 58 -8.64 2.45 2.01
CA CYS A 58 -9.40 3.68 1.95
C CYS A 58 -10.19 3.71 0.65
N GLY A 59 -11.52 3.77 0.77
CA GLY A 59 -12.44 3.94 -0.34
C GLY A 59 -12.90 5.40 -0.48
N GLU A 60 -13.50 5.69 -1.62
CA GLU A 60 -14.12 6.99 -1.94
C GLU A 60 -15.10 7.50 -0.87
N PRO A 61 -15.31 8.84 -0.81
CA PRO A 61 -16.22 9.48 0.12
C PRO A 61 -17.69 9.06 -0.05
N GLU A 62 -18.54 9.59 0.83
CA GLU A 62 -19.97 9.28 0.92
C GLU A 62 -20.69 9.44 -0.42
N GLY A 63 -21.47 8.42 -0.79
CA GLY A 63 -22.23 8.38 -2.05
C GLY A 63 -21.57 7.58 -3.18
N SER A 64 -20.34 7.09 -3.00
CA SER A 64 -19.71 6.16 -3.95
C SER A 64 -20.35 4.77 -3.94
N ALA A 65 -20.16 4.02 -5.04
CA ALA A 65 -20.66 2.65 -5.16
C ALA A 65 -20.11 1.70 -4.08
N LEU A 66 -18.95 2.02 -3.49
CA LEU A 66 -18.28 1.21 -2.46
C LEU A 66 -18.52 1.71 -1.03
N TRP A 67 -19.30 2.78 -0.85
CA TRP A 67 -19.59 3.36 0.47
C TRP A 67 -20.18 2.35 1.46
N TYR A 68 -21.02 1.42 0.98
CA TYR A 68 -21.62 0.37 1.82
C TYR A 68 -20.60 -0.63 2.41
N LEU A 69 -19.34 -0.60 1.96
CA LEU A 69 -18.24 -1.40 2.49
C LEU A 69 -17.45 -0.67 3.58
N VAL A 70 -17.61 0.64 3.73
CA VAL A 70 -16.98 1.43 4.80
C VAL A 70 -17.41 0.88 6.17
N GLY A 71 -16.44 0.67 7.06
CA GLY A 71 -16.63 0.03 8.37
C GLY A 71 -16.53 -1.49 8.37
N LYS A 72 -16.51 -2.14 7.20
CA LYS A 72 -16.21 -3.57 7.07
C LYS A 72 -14.70 -3.81 7.06
N HIS A 73 -14.31 -5.07 6.93
CA HIS A 73 -12.92 -5.48 6.78
C HIS A 73 -12.73 -6.23 5.47
N ALA A 74 -11.52 -6.18 4.92
CA ALA A 74 -11.11 -7.02 3.80
C ALA A 74 -9.82 -7.78 4.12
N ILE A 75 -9.66 -8.93 3.49
CA ILE A 75 -8.53 -9.83 3.74
C ILE A 75 -7.30 -9.33 2.97
N ARG A 76 -6.21 -9.04 3.67
CA ARG A 76 -4.94 -8.66 3.03
C ARG A 76 -4.49 -9.78 2.06
N PRO A 77 -4.05 -9.47 0.82
CA PRO A 77 -3.77 -10.46 -0.21
C PRO A 77 -2.38 -11.09 -0.02
N LEU A 78 -2.19 -11.78 1.11
CA LEU A 78 -0.97 -12.52 1.45
C LEU A 78 -1.30 -14.01 1.68
N PRO A 79 -0.27 -14.88 1.72
CA PRO A 79 -0.41 -16.24 2.22
C PRO A 79 -1.07 -16.29 3.60
N VAL A 80 -1.81 -17.36 3.89
CA VAL A 80 -2.69 -17.52 5.06
C VAL A 80 -1.97 -17.22 6.38
N GLU A 81 -0.69 -17.61 6.49
CA GLU A 81 0.17 -17.37 7.64
C GLU A 81 0.42 -15.88 7.95
N ASN A 82 0.23 -14.99 6.97
CA ASN A 82 0.46 -13.54 7.08
C ASN A 82 -0.81 -12.72 6.80
N GLN A 83 -1.97 -13.37 6.62
CA GLN A 83 -3.22 -12.68 6.38
C GLN A 83 -3.67 -11.87 7.59
N ALA A 84 -4.26 -10.70 7.31
CA ALA A 84 -4.86 -9.83 8.30
C ALA A 84 -6.17 -9.28 7.74
N HIS A 85 -7.14 -9.07 8.62
CA HIS A 85 -8.37 -8.37 8.29
C HIS A 85 -8.13 -6.87 8.45
N LEU A 86 -8.11 -6.14 7.34
CA LEU A 86 -7.84 -4.71 7.33
C LEU A 86 -9.17 -3.95 7.26
N PRO A 87 -9.38 -2.93 8.10
CA PRO A 87 -10.59 -2.13 8.01
C PRO A 87 -10.66 -1.37 6.69
N ILE A 88 -11.87 -1.18 6.19
CA ILE A 88 -12.19 -0.31 5.06
C ILE A 88 -12.74 0.99 5.62
N VAL A 89 -12.15 2.13 5.24
CA VAL A 89 -12.65 3.45 5.64
C VAL A 89 -12.77 4.41 4.48
N ALA A 90 -13.52 5.47 4.70
CA ALA A 90 -13.45 6.63 3.84
C ALA A 90 -12.43 7.63 4.37
N ASP A 91 -11.78 8.33 3.44
CA ASP A 91 -10.93 9.48 3.74
C ASP A 91 -11.10 10.51 2.61
N GLU A 92 -11.07 11.79 2.96
CA GLU A 92 -11.25 12.91 2.02
C GLU A 92 -10.10 13.03 1.00
N HIS A 93 -8.96 12.42 1.28
CA HIS A 93 -7.79 12.42 0.39
C HIS A 93 -7.93 11.44 -0.79
N ILE A 94 -9.00 10.62 -0.82
CA ILE A 94 -9.22 9.66 -1.89
C ILE A 94 -9.82 10.39 -3.10
N GLU A 95 -9.01 10.48 -4.16
CA GLU A 95 -9.42 10.94 -5.47
C GLU A 95 -9.85 9.75 -6.36
N GLU A 96 -10.61 10.03 -7.42
CA GLU A 96 -11.19 9.06 -8.39
C GLU A 96 -10.13 8.40 -9.31
N PHE A 97 -8.90 8.16 -8.83
CA PHE A 97 -7.82 7.56 -9.61
C PHE A 97 -7.77 6.03 -9.43
N GLY A 98 -7.75 5.29 -10.55
CA GLY A 98 -7.70 3.83 -10.54
C GLY A 98 -9.06 3.21 -10.20
N THR A 99 -9.16 2.54 -9.04
CA THR A 99 -10.37 1.80 -8.63
C THR A 99 -11.22 2.55 -7.60
N GLY A 100 -10.85 3.79 -7.23
CA GLY A 100 -11.47 4.52 -6.12
C GLY A 100 -11.14 3.94 -4.74
N VAL A 101 -10.16 3.02 -4.67
CA VAL A 101 -9.71 2.39 -3.43
C VAL A 101 -8.19 2.27 -3.42
N LEU A 102 -7.57 2.72 -2.32
CA LEU A 102 -6.14 2.55 -2.09
C LEU A 102 -5.83 1.77 -0.81
N LYS A 103 -4.68 1.09 -0.81
CA LYS A 103 -4.09 0.56 0.42
C LYS A 103 -3.31 1.66 1.14
N VAL A 104 -3.42 1.75 2.47
CA VAL A 104 -2.72 2.76 3.27
C VAL A 104 -1.48 2.17 3.93
N THR A 105 -0.31 2.72 3.62
CA THR A 105 1.00 2.30 4.16
C THR A 105 1.83 3.50 4.65
N PRO A 106 1.60 4.00 5.88
CA PRO A 106 2.09 5.31 6.34
C PRO A 106 3.60 5.55 6.28
N ALA A 107 4.43 4.51 6.33
CA ALA A 107 5.88 4.66 6.30
C ALA A 107 6.45 4.93 4.91
N HIS A 108 5.67 4.73 3.83
CA HIS A 108 6.20 4.66 2.47
C HIS A 108 5.65 5.72 1.53
N ASP A 109 4.57 6.40 1.89
CA ASP A 109 3.96 7.43 1.06
C ASP A 109 3.45 8.60 1.91
N LYS A 110 3.59 9.84 1.41
CA LYS A 110 3.22 11.05 2.14
C LYS A 110 1.70 11.16 2.33
N ALA A 111 0.92 10.79 1.32
CA ALA A 111 -0.54 10.74 1.41
C ALA A 111 -0.96 9.71 2.45
N ASP A 112 -0.39 8.51 2.37
CA ASP A 112 -0.66 7.43 3.33
C ASP A 112 -0.25 7.82 4.75
N PHE A 113 0.82 8.60 4.92
CA PHE A 113 1.26 9.11 6.22
C PHE A 113 0.22 10.05 6.82
N ASP A 114 -0.29 11.00 6.03
CA ASP A 114 -1.29 11.97 6.49
C ASP A 114 -2.62 11.28 6.82
N ILE A 115 -3.05 10.32 5.98
CA ILE A 115 -4.19 9.42 6.28
C ILE A 115 -3.90 8.66 7.58
N GLY A 116 -2.71 8.08 7.70
CA GLY A 116 -2.29 7.34 8.89
C GLY A 116 -2.39 8.17 10.16
N GLN A 117 -1.95 9.44 10.13
CA GLN A 117 -2.07 10.36 11.27
C GLN A 117 -3.53 10.65 11.62
N ARG A 118 -4.40 10.94 10.64
CA ARG A 118 -5.84 11.19 10.88
C ARG A 118 -6.55 9.99 11.51
N HIS A 119 -6.12 8.79 11.14
CA HIS A 119 -6.75 7.53 11.54
C HIS A 119 -6.01 6.77 12.66
N GLY A 120 -4.93 7.33 13.21
CA GLY A 120 -4.15 6.73 14.29
C GLY A 120 -3.43 5.43 13.90
N LEU A 121 -2.97 5.32 12.65
CA LEU A 121 -2.23 4.15 12.15
C LEU A 121 -0.74 4.22 12.54
N GLU A 122 -0.14 3.06 12.77
CA GLU A 122 1.27 2.96 13.09
C GLU A 122 2.15 3.25 11.87
N VAL A 123 3.36 3.78 12.09
CA VAL A 123 4.34 3.99 11.02
C VAL A 123 5.30 2.81 11.02
N ILE A 124 4.99 1.80 10.19
CA ILE A 124 5.76 0.55 10.10
C ILE A 124 6.57 0.51 8.81
N ASP A 125 7.89 0.58 8.94
CA ASP A 125 8.82 0.52 7.81
C ASP A 125 9.14 -0.93 7.39
N VAL A 126 9.09 -1.21 6.08
CA VAL A 126 9.45 -2.52 5.50
C VAL A 126 10.76 -2.48 4.73
N LEU A 127 11.38 -1.31 4.64
CA LEU A 127 12.63 -1.11 3.93
C LEU A 127 13.76 -0.94 4.94
N GLU A 128 14.92 -1.48 4.59
CA GLU A 128 16.19 -1.12 5.20
C GLU A 128 16.70 0.18 4.56
N ALA A 129 17.71 0.78 5.19
CA ALA A 129 18.31 2.03 4.72
C ALA A 129 18.87 1.95 3.28
N ASP A 130 19.30 0.77 2.83
CA ASP A 130 19.82 0.54 1.48
C ASP A 130 18.72 0.27 0.43
N GLY A 131 17.45 0.28 0.84
CA GLY A 131 16.30 0.02 -0.02
C GLY A 131 15.99 -1.47 -0.23
N SER A 132 16.68 -2.38 0.46
CA SER A 132 16.28 -3.79 0.54
C SER A 132 15.08 -3.98 1.47
N MET A 133 14.30 -5.04 1.26
CA MET A 133 13.16 -5.36 2.10
C MET A 133 13.61 -6.02 3.41
N ASN A 134 13.07 -5.58 4.55
CA ASN A 134 13.40 -6.16 5.85
C ASN A 134 12.49 -7.38 6.19
N LYS A 135 12.69 -7.98 7.37
CA LYS A 135 11.89 -9.14 7.83
C LYS A 135 10.40 -8.86 7.95
N LEU A 136 10.02 -7.59 8.11
CA LEU A 136 8.63 -7.17 8.25
C LEU A 136 7.87 -7.29 6.93
N ALA A 137 8.56 -7.32 5.79
CA ALA A 137 7.98 -7.60 4.49
C ALA A 137 7.48 -9.05 4.32
N GLY A 138 7.92 -9.97 5.20
CA GLY A 138 7.63 -11.39 5.10
C GLY A 138 8.84 -12.18 4.59
N ALA A 139 8.87 -13.49 4.88
CA ALA A 139 10.02 -14.35 4.62
C ALA A 139 10.41 -14.39 3.12
N ASP A 140 9.41 -14.34 2.24
CA ASP A 140 9.65 -14.38 0.80
C ASP A 140 10.20 -13.07 0.24
N LEU A 141 10.05 -11.95 0.95
CA LEU A 141 10.49 -10.63 0.49
C LEU A 141 11.78 -10.20 1.17
N ALA A 142 12.03 -10.64 2.41
CA ALA A 142 13.20 -10.24 3.19
C ALA A 142 14.53 -10.42 2.43
N GLY A 143 15.35 -9.38 2.39
CA GLY A 143 16.64 -9.33 1.70
C GLY A 143 16.57 -9.09 0.18
N LYS A 144 15.37 -9.02 -0.41
CA LYS A 144 15.20 -8.70 -1.84
C LYS A 144 15.23 -7.19 -2.07
N ASP A 145 15.57 -6.80 -3.29
CA ASP A 145 15.49 -5.42 -3.76
C ASP A 145 14.03 -5.00 -4.02
N ARG A 146 13.66 -3.79 -3.55
CA ARG A 146 12.29 -3.27 -3.62
C ARG A 146 11.76 -3.04 -5.05
N LEU A 147 12.64 -2.83 -6.03
CA LEU A 147 12.28 -2.49 -7.42
C LEU A 147 12.32 -3.69 -8.37
N ARG A 148 12.91 -4.82 -7.97
CA ARG A 148 12.95 -5.99 -8.87
C ARG A 148 11.56 -6.59 -9.01
N PRO A 149 11.05 -6.75 -10.25
CA PRO A 149 9.81 -7.47 -10.46
C PRO A 149 10.01 -8.92 -10.01
N GLN A 150 9.21 -9.34 -9.03
CA GLN A 150 9.14 -10.75 -8.68
C GLN A 150 8.31 -11.42 -9.76
N GLY A 151 8.97 -12.15 -10.65
CA GLY A 151 8.30 -13.09 -11.54
C GLY A 151 7.51 -14.06 -10.67
N GLY A 152 6.19 -13.91 -10.67
CA GLY A 152 5.32 -14.63 -9.73
C GLY A 152 3.91 -14.05 -9.59
N CYS A 153 3.30 -13.56 -10.66
CA CYS A 153 1.84 -13.61 -10.80
C CYS A 153 1.60 -14.10 -12.23
N GLY A 154 0.78 -15.14 -12.36
CA GLY A 154 0.71 -15.99 -13.54
C GLY A 154 0.56 -15.23 -14.86
N GLN A 155 1.23 -15.77 -15.88
CA GLN A 155 0.83 -15.57 -17.26
C GLN A 155 -0.62 -16.05 -17.43
N ALA A 156 -1.50 -15.12 -17.79
CA ALA A 156 -2.52 -15.29 -18.82
C ALA A 156 -2.80 -13.90 -19.40
#